data_AF-A0A968XPQ5-F1
#
_entry.id   AF-A0A968XPQ5-F1
#
_cell.length_a   1.000
_cell.length_b   1.000
_cell.length_c   1.000
_cell.angle_alpha   90.00
_cell.angle_beta   90.00
_cell.angle_gamma   90.00
#
_symmetry.space_group_name_H-M   'P 1'
#
loop_
_entity.id
_entity.type
_entity.pdbx_description
1 polymer ?
#
loop_
_entity_poly.entity_id
_entity_poly.type
_entity_poly.pdbx_seq_one_letter_code
_entity_poly.pdbx_strand_id
1 'polypeptide(L)'
;MRSAQPGSRWAKIGDWCAIKDWHPAIANCTSEKKGFRTLTLKDGGRIVEKQTKTGKFSYSYDIIDSPLPVKNYSATLTAKPDSNGNTDVVWTAKFDAKDKSDAEAEAVIKGIFEAGLKNIKSNVKFDATLVAATGADAKAQREAERAKAREERQQKIAAYKAAAAEKYAAAKLAAAEKYAQAKAYAAEKAKQAYEAAKSSYNKVKTMATEAAKPKNTPEDAKPKAQ
;
A
#
# COMPACT_ATOMS: atom_id res chain seq x y z
N MET A 1 -8.40 -15.67 -37.50
CA MET A 1 -8.60 -16.35 -36.20
C MET A 1 -8.38 -15.33 -35.10
N ARG A 2 -9.30 -15.19 -34.14
CA ARG A 2 -9.17 -14.21 -33.05
C ARG A 2 -8.11 -14.68 -32.06
N SER A 3 -7.04 -13.91 -31.95
CA SER A 3 -5.93 -14.13 -31.03
C SER A 3 -6.40 -14.18 -29.57
N ALA A 4 -5.79 -15.03 -28.76
CA ALA A 4 -6.12 -15.18 -27.35
C ALA A 4 -5.58 -13.98 -26.57
N GLN A 5 -6.47 -13.10 -26.09
CA GLN A 5 -6.11 -11.95 -25.27
C GLN A 5 -5.36 -12.38 -24.00
N PRO A 6 -4.44 -11.55 -23.45
CA PRO A 6 -3.62 -11.89 -22.29
C PRO A 6 -4.39 -12.47 -21.10
N GLY A 7 -5.61 -11.99 -20.85
CA GLY A 7 -6.47 -12.51 -19.78
C GLY A 7 -6.83 -14.00 -19.94
N SER A 8 -7.10 -14.46 -21.16
CA SER A 8 -7.47 -15.85 -21.42
C SER A 8 -6.31 -16.83 -21.25
N ARG A 9 -5.09 -16.43 -21.61
CA ARG A 9 -3.89 -17.22 -21.34
C ARG A 9 -3.52 -17.20 -19.87
N TRP A 10 -3.53 -16.01 -19.26
CA TRP A 10 -3.20 -15.84 -17.85
C TRP A 10 -4.14 -16.62 -16.93
N ALA A 11 -5.43 -16.72 -17.25
CA ALA A 11 -6.38 -17.53 -16.50
C ALA A 11 -6.01 -19.03 -16.42
N LYS A 12 -5.16 -19.54 -17.33
CA LYS A 12 -4.72 -20.95 -17.34
C LYS A 12 -3.36 -21.17 -16.68
N ILE A 13 -2.51 -20.15 -16.61
CA ILE A 13 -1.12 -20.30 -16.17
C ILE A 13 -0.78 -19.48 -14.92
N GLY A 14 -1.57 -18.44 -14.63
CA GLY A 14 -1.24 -17.37 -13.70
C GLY A 14 -1.62 -17.64 -12.26
N ASP A 15 -2.51 -18.61 -12.01
CA ASP A 15 -2.84 -19.03 -10.66
C ASP A 15 -1.63 -19.68 -9.99
N TRP A 16 -1.45 -19.42 -8.69
CA TRP A 16 -0.21 -19.73 -7.98
C TRP A 16 0.19 -21.21 -8.02
N CYS A 17 -0.79 -22.12 -8.00
CA CYS A 17 -0.56 -23.56 -8.15
C CYS A 17 -0.93 -24.13 -9.52
N ALA A 18 -1.34 -23.32 -10.50
CA ALA A 18 -1.63 -23.80 -11.85
C ALA A 18 -0.39 -24.38 -12.56
N ILE A 19 0.81 -24.10 -12.06
CA ILE A 19 2.06 -24.69 -12.58
C ILE A 19 2.04 -26.22 -12.64
N LYS A 20 1.32 -26.89 -11.74
CA LYS A 20 1.17 -28.35 -11.79
C LYS A 20 0.39 -28.83 -13.02
N ASP A 21 -0.44 -27.96 -13.60
CA ASP A 21 -1.33 -28.29 -14.71
C ASP A 21 -0.63 -28.09 -16.07
N TRP A 22 0.44 -27.28 -16.12
CA TRP A 22 1.13 -26.95 -17.36
C TRP A 22 2.63 -27.21 -17.37
N HIS A 23 3.30 -27.41 -16.23
CA HIS A 23 4.74 -27.68 -16.22
C HIS A 23 5.02 -29.18 -16.14
N PRO A 24 5.70 -29.78 -17.14
CA PRO A 24 5.80 -31.24 -17.24
C PRO A 24 6.57 -31.91 -16.10
N ALA A 25 7.48 -31.19 -15.45
CA ALA A 25 8.26 -31.70 -14.31
C ALA A 25 7.49 -31.68 -12.97
N ILE A 26 6.38 -30.94 -12.87
CA ILE A 26 5.64 -30.78 -11.61
C ILE A 26 4.57 -31.88 -11.51
N ALA A 27 4.62 -32.67 -10.45
CA ALA A 27 3.60 -33.67 -10.13
C ALA A 27 2.46 -33.06 -9.31
N ASN A 28 2.78 -32.17 -8.36
CA ASN A 28 1.79 -31.53 -7.51
C ASN A 28 2.24 -30.14 -7.03
N CYS A 29 1.28 -29.32 -6.61
CA CYS A 29 1.51 -28.04 -5.94
C CYS A 29 0.55 -27.89 -4.77
N THR A 30 1.09 -27.58 -3.59
CA THR A 30 0.30 -27.24 -2.40
C THR A 30 0.67 -25.84 -1.91
N SER A 31 -0.31 -25.11 -1.36
CA SER A 31 -0.15 -23.75 -0.83
C SER A 31 -0.75 -23.67 0.56
N GLU A 32 -0.16 -24.39 1.52
CA GLU A 32 -0.63 -24.50 2.91
C GLU A 32 -0.50 -23.19 3.69
N LYS A 33 0.51 -22.38 3.35
CA LYS A 33 0.75 -21.07 3.94
C LYS A 33 0.57 -19.99 2.90
N LYS A 34 -0.17 -18.92 3.24
CA LYS A 34 -0.42 -17.80 2.33
C LYS A 34 0.88 -17.26 1.73
N GLY A 35 0.95 -17.22 0.40
CA GLY A 35 2.10 -16.73 -0.34
C GLY A 35 3.27 -17.72 -0.43
N PHE A 36 3.14 -18.94 0.09
CA PHE A 36 4.13 -20.01 -0.10
C PHE A 36 3.51 -21.13 -0.94
N ARG A 37 4.32 -21.77 -1.78
CA ARG A 37 3.95 -23.07 -2.37
C ARG A 37 5.04 -24.09 -2.17
N THR A 38 4.63 -25.33 -2.09
CA THR A 38 5.49 -26.50 -2.24
C THR A 38 5.19 -27.15 -3.57
N LEU A 39 6.19 -27.27 -4.43
CA LEU A 39 6.15 -28.04 -5.65
C LEU A 39 6.74 -29.42 -5.38
N THR A 40 6.00 -30.46 -5.74
CA THR A 40 6.51 -31.84 -5.80
C THR A 40 6.85 -32.14 -7.25
N LEU A 41 8.10 -32.51 -7.51
CA LEU A 41 8.59 -32.90 -8.82
C LEU A 41 8.28 -34.38 -9.08
N LYS A 42 8.19 -34.76 -10.35
CA LYS A 42 7.93 -36.16 -10.74
C LYS A 42 9.04 -37.13 -10.38
N ASP A 43 10.26 -36.64 -10.19
CA ASP A 43 11.41 -37.40 -9.71
C ASP A 43 11.48 -37.51 -8.18
N GLY A 44 10.48 -36.98 -7.47
CA GLY A 44 10.42 -36.95 -6.00
C GLY A 44 11.09 -35.73 -5.36
N GLY A 45 11.74 -34.86 -6.15
CA GLY A 45 12.29 -33.61 -5.66
C GLY A 45 11.22 -32.66 -5.11
N ARG A 46 11.62 -31.77 -4.20
CA ARG A 46 10.72 -30.78 -3.58
C ARG A 46 11.30 -29.38 -3.69
N ILE A 47 10.47 -28.42 -4.08
CA ILE A 47 10.84 -27.00 -4.14
C ILE A 47 9.85 -26.19 -3.30
N VAL A 48 10.35 -25.37 -2.38
CA VAL A 48 9.54 -24.42 -1.61
C VAL A 48 9.80 -23.02 -2.14
N GLU A 49 8.72 -22.32 -2.50
CA GLU A 49 8.80 -20.98 -3.08
C GLU A 49 7.90 -20.01 -2.33
N LYS A 50 8.30 -18.73 -2.32
CA LYS A 50 7.55 -17.64 -1.71
C LYS A 50 7.22 -16.58 -2.75
N GLN A 51 5.93 -16.29 -2.93
CA GLN A 51 5.46 -15.21 -3.78
C GLN A 51 5.88 -13.85 -3.18
N THR A 52 6.52 -13.01 -4.00
CA THR A 52 7.05 -11.70 -3.60
C THR A 52 6.28 -10.53 -4.22
N LYS A 53 5.67 -10.73 -5.39
CA LYS A 53 4.89 -9.70 -6.07
C LYS A 53 3.79 -10.31 -6.92
N THR A 54 2.66 -9.61 -7.01
CA THR A 54 1.55 -9.93 -7.91
C THR A 54 1.23 -8.73 -8.79
N GLY A 55 0.96 -8.97 -10.07
CA GLY A 55 0.48 -8.00 -11.04
C GLY A 55 -0.72 -8.56 -11.81
N LYS A 56 -1.29 -7.77 -12.72
CA LYS A 56 -2.49 -8.15 -13.49
C LYS A 56 -2.31 -9.46 -14.27
N PHE A 57 -1.16 -9.59 -14.94
CA PHE A 57 -0.77 -10.77 -15.72
C PHE A 57 0.66 -11.19 -15.40
N SER A 58 1.05 -11.05 -14.13
CA SER A 58 2.39 -11.42 -13.68
C SER A 58 2.42 -11.80 -12.21
N TYR A 59 3.40 -12.61 -11.83
CA TYR A 59 3.80 -12.79 -10.44
C TYR A 59 5.31 -12.97 -10.36
N SER A 60 5.88 -12.59 -9.22
CA SER A 60 7.29 -12.82 -8.88
C SER A 60 7.39 -13.66 -7.62
N TYR A 61 8.46 -14.44 -7.51
CA TYR A 61 8.69 -15.34 -6.38
C TYR A 61 10.16 -15.65 -6.17
N ASP A 62 10.48 -16.06 -4.94
CA ASP A 62 11.81 -16.53 -4.54
C ASP A 62 11.77 -18.04 -4.26
N ILE A 63 12.88 -18.73 -4.49
CA ILE A 63 13.07 -20.10 -3.97
C ILE A 63 13.60 -19.98 -2.54
N ILE A 64 12.93 -20.67 -1.62
CA ILE A 64 13.29 -20.75 -0.20
C ILE A 64 14.08 -22.03 0.08
N ASP A 65 13.69 -23.14 -0.54
CA ASP A 65 14.34 -24.44 -0.39
C ASP A 65 14.20 -25.26 -1.69
N SER A 66 15.27 -25.93 -2.12
CA SER A 66 15.32 -26.64 -3.41
C SER A 66 16.57 -27.51 -3.57
N PRO A 67 16.49 -28.64 -4.30
CA PRO A 67 17.67 -29.41 -4.73
C PRO A 67 18.41 -28.77 -5.92
N LEU A 68 17.89 -27.70 -6.52
CA LEU A 68 18.51 -27.05 -7.67
C LEU A 68 19.86 -26.40 -7.29
N PRO A 69 20.83 -26.33 -8.22
CA PRO A 69 22.17 -25.81 -7.96
C PRO A 69 22.21 -24.27 -7.98
N VAL A 70 21.28 -23.62 -7.27
CA VAL A 70 21.12 -22.16 -7.24
C VAL A 70 20.88 -21.63 -5.82
N LYS A 71 21.24 -20.37 -5.61
CA LYS A 71 20.91 -19.58 -4.40
C LYS A 71 20.54 -18.14 -4.79
N ASN A 72 20.02 -17.37 -3.83
CA ASN A 72 19.56 -15.98 -4.05
C ASN A 72 18.60 -15.85 -5.24
N TYR A 73 17.77 -16.87 -5.44
CA TYR A 73 16.94 -17.01 -6.62
C TYR A 73 15.68 -16.14 -6.53
N SER A 74 15.41 -15.37 -7.57
CA SER A 74 14.16 -14.64 -7.79
C SER A 74 13.73 -14.78 -9.24
N ALA A 75 12.47 -15.13 -9.48
CA ALA A 75 11.90 -15.25 -10.81
C ALA A 75 10.59 -14.48 -10.99
N THR A 76 10.24 -14.22 -12.25
CA THR A 76 8.99 -13.56 -12.64
C THR A 76 8.40 -14.26 -13.85
N LEU A 77 7.13 -14.66 -13.75
CA LEU A 77 6.31 -15.12 -14.87
C LEU A 77 5.37 -13.99 -15.28
N THR A 78 5.26 -13.70 -16.57
CA THR A 78 4.41 -12.63 -17.11
C THR A 78 3.77 -13.07 -18.43
N ALA A 79 2.50 -12.76 -18.62
CA ALA A 79 1.83 -12.81 -19.92
C ALA A 79 1.65 -11.38 -20.46
N LYS A 80 2.13 -11.12 -21.69
CA LYS A 80 2.05 -9.81 -22.35
C LYS A 80 1.60 -9.96 -23.80
N PRO A 81 0.91 -8.97 -24.38
CA PRO A 81 0.58 -9.04 -25.80
C PRO A 81 1.85 -9.00 -26.66
N ASP A 82 1.86 -9.76 -27.77
CA ASP A 82 2.88 -9.64 -28.82
C ASP A 82 2.47 -8.57 -29.87
N SER A 83 3.36 -8.26 -30.81
CA SER A 83 3.11 -7.29 -31.88
C SER A 83 1.99 -7.69 -32.85
N ASN A 84 1.60 -8.96 -32.84
CA ASN A 84 0.60 -9.55 -33.72
C ASN A 84 -0.76 -9.73 -33.01
N GLY A 85 -0.89 -9.22 -31.77
CA GLY A 85 -2.08 -9.34 -30.95
C GLY A 85 -2.27 -10.70 -30.28
N ASN A 86 -1.28 -11.60 -30.32
CA ASN A 86 -1.22 -12.80 -29.49
C ASN A 86 -0.69 -12.47 -28.09
N THR A 87 -0.42 -13.49 -27.29
CA THR A 87 0.11 -13.34 -25.92
C THR A 87 1.39 -14.14 -25.77
N ASP A 88 2.48 -13.45 -25.49
CA ASP A 88 3.76 -14.00 -25.06
C ASP A 88 3.73 -14.34 -23.57
N VAL A 89 4.27 -15.51 -23.23
CA VAL A 89 4.57 -15.87 -21.85
C VAL A 89 6.07 -15.75 -21.65
N VAL A 90 6.48 -14.87 -20.75
CA VAL A 90 7.87 -14.57 -20.44
C VAL A 90 8.16 -15.04 -19.02
N TRP A 91 9.20 -15.86 -18.87
CA TRP A 91 9.69 -16.33 -17.58
C TRP A 91 11.16 -15.94 -17.43
N THR A 92 11.46 -15.12 -16.43
CA THR A 92 12.83 -14.66 -16.15
C THR A 92 13.23 -15.04 -14.74
N ALA A 93 14.53 -15.29 -14.55
CA ALA A 93 15.12 -15.55 -13.24
C ALA A 93 16.44 -14.80 -13.08
N LYS A 94 16.79 -14.54 -11.82
CA LYS A 94 18.12 -14.12 -11.37
C LYS A 94 18.51 -15.04 -10.22
N PHE A 95 19.75 -15.50 -10.22
CA PHE A 95 20.28 -16.43 -9.22
C PHE A 95 21.81 -16.44 -9.27
N ASP A 96 22.42 -16.92 -8.20
CA ASP A 96 23.83 -17.30 -8.16
C ASP A 96 23.94 -18.83 -8.20
N ALA A 97 25.01 -19.38 -8.79
CA ALA A 97 25.26 -20.81 -8.73
C ALA A 97 25.55 -21.29 -7.29
N LYS A 98 25.15 -22.53 -7.03
CA LYS A 98 25.42 -23.24 -5.77
C LYS A 98 25.92 -24.65 -6.10
N ASP A 99 27.07 -25.02 -5.54
CA ASP A 99 27.68 -26.36 -5.64
C ASP A 99 27.99 -26.84 -7.07
N LYS A 100 27.85 -25.96 -8.08
CA LYS A 100 28.06 -26.17 -9.52
C LYS A 100 28.62 -24.90 -10.16
N SER A 101 29.06 -24.99 -11.41
CA SER A 101 29.44 -23.82 -12.20
C SER A 101 28.22 -22.99 -12.63
N ASP A 102 28.44 -21.72 -12.96
CA ASP A 102 27.40 -20.82 -13.49
C ASP A 102 26.73 -21.39 -14.74
N ALA A 103 27.51 -21.98 -15.64
CA ALA A 103 27.00 -22.58 -16.88
C ALA A 103 26.09 -23.79 -16.62
N GLU A 104 26.45 -24.65 -15.65
CA GLU A 104 25.60 -25.78 -15.26
C GLU A 104 24.31 -25.32 -14.58
N ALA A 105 24.39 -24.34 -13.67
CA ALA A 105 23.22 -23.78 -13.02
C ALA A 105 22.28 -23.11 -14.04
N GLU A 106 22.82 -22.33 -14.98
CA GLU A 106 22.07 -21.73 -16.07
C GLU A 106 21.39 -22.79 -16.95
N ALA A 107 22.12 -23.84 -17.34
CA ALA A 107 21.57 -24.91 -18.15
C ALA A 107 20.39 -25.61 -17.47
N VAL A 108 20.46 -25.86 -16.16
CA VAL A 108 19.37 -26.45 -15.38
C VAL A 108 18.14 -25.54 -15.36
N ILE A 109 18.29 -24.26 -15.01
CA ILE A 109 17.16 -23.33 -14.94
C ILE A 109 16.54 -23.11 -16.33
N LYS A 110 17.38 -22.98 -17.36
CA LYS A 110 16.93 -22.84 -18.76
C LYS A 110 16.12 -24.07 -19.20
N GLY A 111 16.59 -25.28 -18.91
CA GLY A 111 15.88 -26.51 -19.24
C GLY A 111 14.50 -26.61 -18.59
N ILE A 112 14.37 -26.19 -17.33
CA ILE A 112 13.08 -26.10 -16.62
C ILE A 112 12.16 -25.11 -17.36
N PHE A 113 12.63 -23.89 -17.62
CA PHE A 113 11.82 -22.86 -18.26
C PHE A 113 11.38 -23.27 -19.66
N GLU A 114 12.29 -23.80 -20.48
CA GLU A 114 12.00 -24.26 -21.83
C GLU A 114 10.98 -25.39 -21.83
N ALA A 115 11.10 -26.37 -20.92
CA ALA A 115 10.12 -27.45 -20.80
C ALA A 115 8.71 -26.92 -20.47
N GLY A 116 8.60 -26.01 -19.50
CA GLY A 116 7.35 -25.37 -19.13
C GLY A 116 6.75 -24.54 -20.27
N LEU A 117 7.53 -23.64 -20.86
CA LEU A 117 7.07 -22.76 -21.94
C LEU A 117 6.71 -23.53 -23.21
N LYS A 118 7.48 -24.56 -23.56
CA LYS A 118 7.16 -25.47 -24.67
C LYS A 118 5.84 -26.18 -24.41
N ASN A 119 5.62 -26.68 -23.19
CA ASN A 119 4.36 -27.35 -22.85
C ASN A 119 3.17 -26.39 -22.90
N ILE A 120 3.33 -25.14 -22.44
CA ILE A 120 2.32 -24.09 -22.60
C ILE A 120 2.00 -23.90 -24.09
N LYS A 121 3.03 -23.78 -24.93
CA LYS A 121 2.85 -23.59 -26.38
C LYS A 121 2.14 -24.77 -27.05
N SER A 122 2.47 -26.01 -26.67
CA SER A 122 1.95 -27.22 -27.30
C SER A 122 0.60 -27.69 -26.77
N ASN A 123 0.35 -27.57 -25.46
CA ASN A 123 -0.79 -28.20 -24.79
C ASN A 123 -1.85 -27.21 -24.29
N VAL A 124 -1.52 -25.92 -24.20
CA VAL A 124 -2.53 -24.88 -24.02
C VAL A 124 -2.96 -24.43 -25.41
N LYS A 125 -3.88 -25.17 -26.05
CA LYS A 125 -4.38 -24.93 -27.42
C LYS A 125 -4.52 -23.44 -27.73
N PHE A 126 -3.52 -22.86 -28.40
CA PHE A 126 -3.54 -21.55 -29.05
C PHE A 126 -2.39 -21.49 -30.08
N ASP A 127 -2.71 -21.13 -31.33
CA ASP A 127 -1.75 -20.96 -32.42
C ASP A 127 -0.59 -20.03 -32.02
N ALA A 128 0.63 -20.45 -32.31
CA ALA A 128 1.84 -19.74 -31.92
C ALA A 128 2.93 -19.88 -33.00
N THR A 129 3.08 -18.83 -33.80
CA THR A 129 4.22 -18.65 -34.71
C THR A 129 5.37 -17.95 -33.97
N LEU A 130 6.59 -18.46 -34.16
CA LEU A 130 7.83 -17.92 -33.57
C LEU A 130 8.39 -16.81 -34.48
N VAL A 131 8.75 -15.64 -33.95
CA VAL A 131 9.55 -14.65 -34.71
C VAL A 131 10.60 -14.00 -33.81
N ALA A 132 11.86 -14.09 -34.22
CA ALA A 132 12.96 -13.26 -33.74
C ALA A 132 13.02 -12.00 -34.61
N ALA A 133 13.09 -10.80 -34.02
CA ALA A 133 13.25 -9.55 -34.76
C ALA A 133 14.16 -8.54 -34.03
N THR A 134 14.91 -7.77 -34.83
CA THR A 134 16.05 -6.91 -34.46
C THR A 134 15.65 -5.51 -33.96
N GLY A 135 16.59 -4.82 -33.30
CA GLY A 135 16.31 -3.83 -32.24
C GLY A 135 16.26 -2.33 -32.59
N ALA A 136 16.13 -1.90 -33.84
CA ALA A 136 16.19 -0.47 -34.18
C ALA A 136 14.85 0.28 -34.01
N ASP A 137 13.76 -0.22 -34.59
CA ASP A 137 12.42 0.41 -34.46
C ASP A 137 11.82 0.25 -33.05
N ALA A 138 12.29 -0.76 -32.33
CA ALA A 138 11.91 -1.04 -30.95
C ALA A 138 12.40 0.04 -29.96
N LYS A 139 13.45 0.81 -30.28
CA LYS A 139 13.99 1.81 -29.34
C LYS A 139 13.12 3.07 -29.27
N ALA A 140 12.66 3.58 -30.41
CA ALA A 140 11.85 4.80 -30.49
C ALA A 140 10.47 4.62 -29.81
N GLN A 141 9.84 3.45 -30.00
CA GLN A 141 8.58 3.12 -29.32
C GLN A 141 8.78 2.94 -27.81
N ARG A 142 9.89 2.34 -27.37
CA ARG A 142 10.26 2.22 -25.94
C ARG A 142 10.53 3.58 -25.28
N GLU A 143 11.09 4.55 -26.01
CA GLU A 143 11.28 5.91 -25.51
C GLU A 143 9.96 6.68 -25.39
N ALA A 144 9.05 6.53 -26.35
CA ALA A 144 7.72 7.13 -26.30
C ALA A 144 6.85 6.57 -25.15
N GLU A 145 6.88 5.25 -24.91
CA GLU A 145 6.17 4.65 -23.77
C GLU A 145 6.79 5.02 -22.43
N ARG A 146 8.12 5.11 -22.33
CA ARG A 146 8.81 5.59 -21.12
C ARG A 146 8.52 7.06 -20.85
N ALA A 147 8.34 7.89 -21.88
CA ALA A 147 7.94 9.28 -21.73
C ALA A 147 6.52 9.40 -21.15
N LYS A 148 5.55 8.64 -21.68
CA LYS A 148 4.19 8.57 -21.12
C LYS A 148 4.17 8.07 -19.68
N ALA A 149 4.95 7.04 -19.36
CA ALA A 149 5.07 6.53 -17.99
C ALA A 149 5.72 7.55 -17.03
N ARG A 150 6.62 8.41 -17.53
CA ARG A 150 7.20 9.51 -16.75
C ARG A 150 6.18 10.61 -16.47
N GLU A 151 5.37 10.98 -17.47
CA GLU A 151 4.28 11.95 -17.30
C GLU A 151 3.22 11.45 -16.31
N GLU A 152 2.75 10.20 -16.45
CA GLU A 152 1.80 9.62 -15.49
C GLU A 152 2.38 9.59 -14.07
N ARG A 153 3.67 9.26 -13.92
CA ARG A 153 4.34 9.27 -12.62
C ARG A 153 4.43 10.69 -12.05
N GLN A 154 4.73 11.69 -12.88
CA GLN A 154 4.74 13.10 -12.46
C GLN A 154 3.36 13.58 -12.05
N GLN A 155 2.30 13.24 -12.80
CA GLN A 155 0.92 13.56 -12.44
C GLN A 155 0.52 12.92 -11.11
N LYS A 156 0.89 11.66 -10.87
CA LYS A 156 0.61 10.98 -9.60
C LYS A 156 1.37 11.59 -8.43
N ILE A 157 2.62 12.01 -8.64
CA ILE A 157 3.41 12.72 -7.62
C ILE A 157 2.79 14.10 -7.33
N ALA A 158 2.35 14.82 -8.37
CA ALA A 158 1.69 16.11 -8.22
C ALA A 158 0.36 15.99 -7.45
N ALA A 159 -0.46 15.00 -7.81
CA ALA A 159 -1.72 14.70 -7.11
C ALA A 159 -1.48 14.33 -5.64
N TYR A 160 -0.45 13.52 -5.35
CA TYR A 160 -0.08 13.18 -3.99
C TYR A 160 0.36 14.41 -3.18
N LYS A 161 1.18 15.29 -3.76
CA LYS A 161 1.60 16.53 -3.11
C LYS A 161 0.43 17.49 -2.87
N ALA A 162 -0.49 17.62 -3.82
CA ALA A 162 -1.69 18.44 -3.67
C ALA A 162 -2.59 17.93 -2.54
N ALA A 163 -2.87 16.62 -2.50
CA ALA A 163 -3.66 16.00 -1.44
C ALA A 163 -2.98 16.12 -0.05
N ALA A 164 -1.64 16.04 0.00
CA ALA A 164 -0.89 16.27 1.23
C ALA A 164 -0.97 17.74 1.70
N ALA A 165 -0.91 18.70 0.76
CA ALA A 165 -1.06 20.12 1.05
C ALA A 165 -2.47 20.45 1.58
N GLU A 166 -3.53 19.87 1.00
CA GLU A 166 -4.90 20.03 1.50
C GLU A 166 -5.08 19.48 2.92
N LYS A 167 -4.56 18.28 3.19
CA LYS A 167 -4.58 17.69 4.54
C LYS A 167 -3.83 18.56 5.56
N TYR A 168 -2.67 19.10 5.18
CA TYR A 168 -1.90 19.98 6.04
C TYR A 168 -2.60 21.31 6.29
N ALA A 169 -3.22 21.90 5.27
CA ALA A 169 -4.02 23.12 5.40
C ALA A 169 -5.23 22.92 6.33
N ALA A 170 -5.97 21.81 6.17
CA ALA A 170 -7.10 21.47 7.02
C ALA A 170 -6.68 21.25 8.48
N ALA A 171 -5.56 20.55 8.71
CA ALA A 171 -5.02 20.35 10.05
C ALA A 171 -4.61 21.67 10.71
N LYS A 172 -4.02 22.60 9.95
CA LYS A 172 -3.63 23.92 10.44
C LYS A 172 -4.85 24.78 10.78
N LEU A 173 -5.91 24.75 9.97
CA LEU A 173 -7.16 25.45 10.24
C LEU A 173 -7.83 24.92 11.52
N ALA A 174 -7.95 23.59 11.65
CA ALA A 174 -8.52 22.95 12.83
C ALA A 174 -7.74 23.27 14.12
N ALA A 175 -6.41 23.37 14.03
CA ALA A 175 -5.58 23.80 15.16
C ALA A 175 -5.85 25.26 15.55
N ALA A 176 -6.00 26.16 14.57
CA ALA A 176 -6.32 27.56 14.79
C ALA A 176 -7.71 27.74 15.42
N GLU A 177 -8.71 26.98 14.97
CA GLU A 177 -10.07 26.98 15.53
C GLU A 177 -10.08 26.51 16.98
N LYS A 178 -9.39 25.40 17.29
CA LYS A 178 -9.26 24.91 18.68
C LYS A 178 -8.60 25.95 19.60
N TYR A 179 -7.57 26.64 19.11
CA TYR A 179 -6.92 27.70 19.86
C TYR A 179 -7.85 28.91 20.09
N ALA A 180 -8.60 29.32 19.07
CA ALA A 180 -9.58 30.41 19.20
C ALA A 180 -10.69 30.07 20.21
N GLN A 181 -11.22 28.84 20.17
CA GLN A 181 -12.22 28.35 21.12
C GLN A 181 -11.68 28.34 22.56
N ALA A 182 -10.47 27.82 22.77
CA ALA A 182 -9.84 27.80 24.10
C ALA A 182 -9.63 29.22 24.65
N LYS A 183 -9.21 30.16 23.79
CA LYS A 183 -9.04 31.57 24.18
C LYS A 183 -10.38 32.24 24.53
N ALA A 184 -11.44 31.98 23.76
CA ALA A 184 -12.78 32.51 24.04
C ALA A 184 -13.33 31.98 25.36
N TYR A 185 -13.18 30.67 25.61
CA TYR A 185 -13.58 30.04 26.88
C TYR A 185 -12.87 30.67 28.09
N ALA A 186 -11.55 30.88 27.99
CA ALA A 186 -10.78 31.52 29.04
C ALA A 186 -11.24 32.97 29.31
N ALA A 187 -11.54 33.74 28.27
CA ALA A 187 -12.04 35.10 28.39
C ALA A 187 -13.43 35.16 29.05
N GLU A 188 -14.32 34.23 28.69
CA GLU A 188 -15.64 34.12 29.31
C GLU A 188 -15.53 33.80 30.81
N LYS A 189 -14.67 32.83 31.17
CA LYS A 189 -14.41 32.48 32.56
C LYS A 189 -13.82 33.64 33.35
N ALA A 190 -12.90 34.40 32.77
CA ALA A 190 -12.37 35.60 33.40
C ALA A 190 -13.45 36.67 33.64
N LYS A 191 -14.36 36.87 32.67
CA LYS A 191 -15.49 37.80 32.81
C LYS A 191 -16.45 37.36 33.91
N GLN A 192 -16.80 36.07 33.96
CA GLN A 192 -17.64 35.51 35.03
C GLN A 192 -17.02 35.71 36.42
N ALA A 193 -15.72 35.46 36.56
CA ALA A 193 -15.00 35.67 37.82
C ALA A 193 -14.97 37.14 38.24
N TYR A 194 -14.76 38.07 37.28
CA TYR A 194 -14.80 39.50 37.55
C TYR A 194 -16.17 39.97 38.04
N GLU A 195 -17.26 39.58 37.39
CA GLU A 195 -18.61 39.97 37.81
C GLU A 195 -18.96 39.39 39.20
N ALA A 196 -18.55 38.15 39.49
CA ALA A 196 -18.73 37.55 40.82
C ALA A 196 -17.96 38.31 41.91
N ALA A 197 -16.71 38.70 41.63
CA ALA A 197 -15.90 39.49 42.55
C ALA A 197 -16.49 40.88 42.78
N LYS A 198 -16.93 41.56 41.70
CA LYS A 198 -17.59 42.87 41.77
C LYS A 198 -18.90 42.83 42.57
N SER A 199 -19.71 41.80 42.37
CA SER A 199 -20.94 41.59 43.15
C SER A 199 -20.64 41.39 44.64
N SER A 200 -19.63 40.56 44.94
CA SER A 200 -19.18 40.33 46.32
C SER A 200 -18.67 41.62 46.99
N TYR A 201 -17.87 42.40 46.27
CA TYR A 201 -17.38 43.70 46.72
C TYR A 201 -18.52 44.67 47.03
N ASN A 202 -19.50 44.79 46.13
CA ASN A 202 -20.65 45.68 46.33
C ASN A 202 -21.48 45.27 47.56
N LYS A 203 -21.67 43.96 47.79
CA LYS A 203 -22.37 43.44 48.98
C LYS A 203 -21.64 43.81 50.27
N VAL A 204 -20.32 43.65 50.32
CA VAL A 204 -19.51 44.04 51.48
C VAL A 204 -19.56 45.55 51.70
N LYS A 205 -19.47 46.34 50.63
CA LYS A 205 -19.58 47.80 50.69
C LYS A 205 -20.94 48.26 51.24
N THR A 206 -22.05 47.66 50.80
CA THR A 206 -23.38 47.99 51.33
C THR A 206 -23.50 47.64 52.81
N MET A 207 -23.01 46.47 53.23
CA MET A 207 -23.02 46.07 54.65
C MET A 207 -22.18 47.01 55.52
N ALA A 208 -20.99 47.43 55.05
CA ALA A 208 -20.15 48.39 55.76
C ALA A 208 -20.83 49.78 55.87
N THR A 209 -21.58 50.18 54.84
CA THR A 209 -22.32 51.45 54.83
C THR A 209 -23.52 51.41 55.79
N GLU A 210 -24.20 50.27 55.90
CA GLU A 210 -25.28 50.05 56.87
C GLU A 210 -24.77 50.00 58.32
N ALA A 211 -23.61 49.35 58.55
CA ALA A 211 -22.97 49.30 59.85
C ALA A 211 -22.46 50.66 60.35
N ALA A 212 -22.18 51.59 59.43
CA ALA A 212 -21.74 52.96 59.73
C ALA A 212 -22.90 53.95 59.99
N LYS A 213 -24.17 53.54 59.83
CA LYS A 213 -25.30 54.40 60.22
C LYS A 213 -25.31 54.58 61.75
N PRO A 214 -25.38 55.82 62.27
CA PRO A 214 -25.39 56.04 63.70
C PRO A 214 -26.62 55.37 64.33
N LYS A 215 -26.40 54.63 65.43
CA LYS A 215 -27.51 54.14 66.26
C LYS A 215 -28.23 55.37 66.82
N ASN A 216 -29.43 55.67 66.34
CA ASN A 216 -30.30 56.62 67.00
C ASN A 216 -30.66 56.04 68.37
N THR A 217 -30.03 56.55 69.42
CA THR A 217 -30.46 56.35 70.80
C THR A 217 -31.78 57.09 70.98
N PRO A 218 -32.87 56.44 71.45
CA PRO A 218 -34.08 57.17 71.80
C PRO A 218 -33.78 58.14 72.94
N GLU A 219 -33.94 59.43 72.67
CA GLU A 219 -33.89 60.52 73.65
C GLU A 219 -35.05 60.40 74.63
N ASP A 220 -34.76 60.67 75.90
CA ASP A 220 -35.57 60.36 77.08
C ASP A 220 -37.04 60.83 77.01
N ALA A 221 -37.97 59.88 76.95
CA ALA A 221 -39.36 60.12 77.33
C ALA A 221 -39.45 60.22 78.87
N LYS A 222 -39.23 61.43 79.39
CA LYS A 222 -39.44 61.78 80.81
C LYS A 222 -40.91 61.56 81.19
N PRO A 223 -41.25 60.71 82.19
CA PRO A 223 -42.63 60.53 82.61
C PRO A 223 -43.13 61.74 83.42
N LYS A 224 -44.35 62.20 83.11
CA LYS A 224 -45.11 63.16 83.93
C LYS A 224 -45.44 62.54 85.28
N ALA A 225 -45.06 63.20 86.37
CA ALA A 225 -45.54 62.91 87.72
C ALA A 225 -46.98 63.42 87.90
N GLN A 226 -47.75 62.71 88.73
CA GLN A 226 -49.08 63.06 89.23
C GLN A 226 -49.04 64.30 90.13
#